data_AF-A0A6G7VN52-F1
#
_entry.id   AF-A0A6G7VN52-F1
#
_cell.length_a   1.000
_cell.length_b   1.000
_cell.length_c   1.000
_cell.angle_alpha   90.00
_cell.angle_beta   90.00
_cell.angle_gamma   90.00
#
_symmetry.space_group_name_H-M   'P 1'
#
loop_
_entity.id
_entity.type
_entity.pdbx_description
1 polymer ?
#
loop_
_entity_poly.entity_id
_entity_poly.type
_entity_poly.pdbx_seq_one_letter_code
_entity_poly.pdbx_strand_id
1 'polypeptide(L)'
;MEWVFIIGVVFIVLVIFSVKAENKKNKIKVEQGNAYSADIEAAKQSLLTSSETASMPVLSAADYGYRPVAKENLLAVQDGATRMEMKSTGRYKTGGTSVSIPIVKGVRYRVGSGSIRTEKSWQATARGRLMVTDKAVVFEGSEKNERITWTQVADVELLIDGFTISKRSGPPRTYQVASPDPKFAAVVELMLSRTA
;
A
#
# COMPACT_ATOMS: atom_id res chain seq x y z
N MET A 1 25.07 13.61 -43.14
CA MET A 1 25.47 12.59 -42.14
C MET A 1 25.70 13.19 -40.74
N GLU A 2 26.09 14.45 -40.59
CA GLU A 2 26.34 15.09 -39.27
C GLU A 2 25.09 15.19 -38.36
N TRP A 3 23.91 15.43 -38.94
CA TRP A 3 22.66 15.56 -38.17
C TRP A 3 22.27 14.30 -37.38
N VAL A 4 22.63 13.12 -37.87
CA VAL A 4 22.35 11.83 -37.20
C VAL A 4 23.22 11.67 -35.95
N PHE A 5 24.47 12.13 -36.00
CA PHE A 5 25.37 12.12 -34.84
C PHE A 5 24.90 13.10 -33.76
N ILE A 6 24.45 14.29 -34.14
CA ILE A 6 23.93 15.29 -33.20
C ILE A 6 22.68 14.76 -32.48
N ILE A 7 21.73 14.17 -33.23
CA ILE A 7 20.51 13.57 -32.65
C ILE A 7 20.87 12.40 -31.73
N GLY A 8 21.82 11.54 -32.12
CA GLY A 8 22.29 10.42 -31.30
C GLY A 8 22.90 10.88 -29.96
N VAL A 9 23.73 11.92 -29.98
CA VAL A 9 24.34 12.47 -28.75
C VAL A 9 23.27 13.09 -27.84
N VAL A 10 22.30 13.83 -28.39
CA VAL A 10 21.19 14.40 -27.61
C VAL A 10 20.35 13.32 -26.95
N PHE A 11 20.07 12.22 -27.66
CA PHE A 11 19.31 11.10 -27.11
C PHE A 11 20.07 10.41 -25.96
N ILE A 12 21.38 10.19 -26.10
CA ILE A 12 22.22 9.62 -25.04
C ILE A 12 22.21 10.52 -23.80
N VAL A 13 22.33 11.84 -23.97
CA VAL A 13 22.28 12.80 -22.85
C VAL A 13 20.91 12.72 -22.15
N LEU A 14 19.80 12.68 -22.89
CA LEU A 14 18.45 12.54 -22.30
C LEU A 14 18.27 11.24 -21.50
N VAL A 15 18.79 10.12 -22.00
CA VAL A 15 18.74 8.84 -21.29
C VAL A 15 19.56 8.90 -20.00
N ILE A 16 20.77 9.46 -20.04
CA ILE A 16 21.63 9.61 -18.84
C ILE A 16 20.96 10.51 -17.79
N PHE A 17 20.37 11.64 -18.20
CA PHE A 17 19.63 12.52 -17.29
C PHE A 17 18.42 11.80 -16.66
N SER A 18 17.69 11.01 -17.44
CA SER A 18 16.52 10.25 -16.96
C SER A 18 16.93 9.23 -15.89
N VAL A 19 17.97 8.43 -16.15
CA VAL A 19 18.49 7.44 -15.20
C VAL A 19 19.01 8.10 -13.92
N LYS A 20 19.73 9.21 -14.04
CA LYS A 20 20.25 9.94 -12.87
C LYS A 20 19.12 10.51 -12.00
N ALA A 21 18.04 11.00 -12.61
CA ALA A 21 16.87 11.50 -11.91
C ALA A 21 16.14 10.38 -11.14
N GLU A 22 15.97 9.21 -11.75
CA GLU A 22 15.40 8.03 -11.08
C GLU A 22 16.24 7.58 -9.89
N ASN A 23 17.56 7.48 -10.07
CA ASN A 23 18.48 7.09 -9.00
C ASN A 23 18.42 8.06 -7.81
N LYS A 24 18.31 9.37 -8.05
CA LYS A 24 18.16 10.35 -6.98
C LYS A 24 16.84 10.16 -6.23
N LYS A 25 15.73 9.92 -6.94
CA LYS A 25 14.42 9.65 -6.32
C LYS A 25 14.46 8.38 -5.47
N ASN A 26 15.09 7.32 -5.96
CA ASN A 26 15.22 6.06 -5.23
C ASN A 26 16.05 6.24 -3.96
N LYS A 27 17.17 6.97 -4.02
CA LYS A 27 17.97 7.29 -2.83
C LYS A 27 17.16 8.03 -1.76
N ILE A 28 16.42 9.07 -2.15
CA ILE A 28 15.57 9.84 -1.22
C ILE A 28 14.51 8.93 -0.56
N LYS A 29 13.86 8.04 -1.33
CA LYS A 29 12.89 7.08 -0.77
C LYS A 29 13.53 6.13 0.24
N VAL A 30 14.73 5.62 -0.05
CA VAL A 30 15.46 4.73 0.86
C VAL A 30 15.87 5.47 2.14
N GLU A 31 16.39 6.69 2.02
CA GLU A 31 16.75 7.53 3.17
C GLU A 31 15.53 7.82 4.06
N GLN A 32 14.38 8.17 3.46
CA GLN A 32 13.12 8.38 4.16
C GLN A 32 12.61 7.11 4.85
N GLY A 33 12.76 5.95 4.19
CA GLY A 33 12.39 4.65 4.76
C GLY A 33 13.22 4.31 6.00
N ASN A 34 14.54 4.51 5.91
CA ASN A 34 15.46 4.25 7.02
C ASN A 34 15.22 5.20 8.21
N ALA A 35 14.91 6.48 7.93
CA ALA A 35 14.55 7.43 8.97
C ALA A 35 13.24 7.01 9.67
N TYR A 36 12.22 6.64 8.88
CA TYR A 36 10.94 6.19 9.43
C TYR A 36 11.09 4.90 10.26
N SER A 37 11.89 3.94 9.82
CA SER A 37 12.16 2.73 10.62
C SER A 37 12.89 3.06 11.93
N ALA A 38 13.83 4.00 11.92
CA ALA A 38 14.51 4.44 13.14
C ALA A 38 13.55 5.14 14.11
N ASP A 39 12.63 5.96 13.61
CA ASP A 39 11.59 6.60 14.41
C ASP A 39 10.63 5.58 15.04
N ILE A 40 10.29 4.51 14.30
CA ILE A 40 9.49 3.39 14.81
C ILE A 40 10.24 2.68 15.94
N GLU A 41 11.53 2.38 15.76
CA GLU A 41 12.34 1.73 16.80
C GLU A 41 12.46 2.60 18.06
N ALA A 42 12.67 3.90 17.91
CA ALA A 42 12.70 4.85 19.02
C ALA A 42 11.36 4.91 19.76
N ALA A 43 10.23 4.94 19.01
CA ALA A 43 8.90 4.88 19.59
C ALA A 43 8.66 3.55 20.33
N LYS A 44 9.09 2.43 19.75
CA LYS A 44 9.00 1.10 20.36
C LYS A 44 9.78 1.01 21.66
N GLN A 45 11.01 1.53 21.71
CA GLN A 45 11.81 1.59 22.93
C GLN A 45 11.13 2.43 24.02
N SER A 46 10.48 3.55 23.65
CA SER A 46 9.74 4.38 24.62
C SER A 46 8.51 3.68 25.21
N LEU A 47 7.97 2.68 24.50
CA LEU A 47 6.78 1.91 24.90
C LEU A 47 7.12 0.63 25.69
N LEU A 48 8.39 0.23 25.68
CA LEU A 48 8.91 -0.90 26.45
C LEU A 48 9.33 -0.40 27.84
N THR A 49 8.75 -0.98 28.89
CA THR A 49 9.25 -0.75 30.26
C THR A 49 10.52 -1.59 30.47
N SER A 50 11.35 -1.24 31.45
CA SER A 50 12.63 -1.87 31.82
C SER A 50 12.62 -3.40 31.99
N SER A 51 11.44 -4.03 31.98
CA SER A 51 11.20 -5.47 32.11
C SER A 51 10.74 -6.15 30.81
N GLU A 52 10.99 -5.54 29.63
CA GLU A 52 10.50 -6.01 28.30
C GLU A 52 8.97 -6.18 28.21
N THR A 53 8.25 -5.70 29.21
CA THR A 53 6.79 -5.74 29.23
C THR A 53 6.28 -4.47 28.56
N ALA A 54 5.63 -4.62 27.40
CA ALA A 54 5.06 -3.50 26.66
C ALA A 54 3.98 -2.81 27.51
N SER A 55 4.25 -1.59 27.97
CA SER A 55 3.25 -0.74 28.61
C SER A 55 2.61 0.10 27.52
N MET A 56 1.59 -0.48 26.88
CA MET A 56 0.91 0.21 25.78
C MET A 56 0.03 1.33 26.33
N PRO A 57 0.06 2.54 25.73
CA PRO A 57 -0.80 3.63 26.14
C PRO A 57 -2.24 3.25 25.85
N VAL A 58 -3.07 3.18 26.89
CA VAL A 58 -4.51 3.01 26.72
C VAL A 58 -5.12 4.39 26.47
N LEU A 59 -5.58 4.62 25.25
CA LEU A 59 -6.25 5.85 24.85
C LEU A 59 -7.72 5.81 25.27
N SER A 60 -8.28 6.97 25.62
CA SER A 60 -9.71 7.14 25.88
C SER A 60 -10.49 6.97 24.57
N ALA A 61 -11.23 5.87 24.43
CA ALA A 61 -12.04 5.62 23.23
C ALA A 61 -13.16 6.67 23.02
N ALA A 62 -13.62 7.29 24.12
CA ALA A 62 -14.68 8.30 24.09
C ALA A 62 -14.25 9.56 23.33
N ASP A 63 -12.98 9.97 23.46
CA ASP A 63 -12.43 11.17 22.82
C ASP A 63 -12.44 11.05 21.30
N TYR A 64 -12.30 9.82 20.81
CA TYR A 64 -12.35 9.50 19.39
C TYR A 64 -13.76 9.15 18.92
N GLY A 65 -14.78 9.11 19.79
CA GLY A 65 -16.13 8.66 19.42
C GLY A 65 -16.17 7.18 19.00
N TYR A 66 -15.15 6.40 19.34
CA TYR A 66 -15.11 4.97 19.06
C TYR A 66 -15.85 4.22 20.17
N ARG A 67 -16.70 3.26 19.79
CA ARG A 67 -17.37 2.36 20.74
C ARG A 67 -16.62 1.04 20.78
N PRO A 68 -15.88 0.73 21.86
CA PRO A 68 -15.14 -0.53 21.95
C PRO A 68 -16.09 -1.71 21.91
N VAL A 69 -15.77 -2.69 21.09
CA VAL A 69 -16.45 -3.98 21.07
C VAL A 69 -15.84 -4.84 22.19
N ALA A 70 -16.67 -5.58 22.93
CA ALA A 70 -16.20 -6.57 23.91
C ALA A 70 -15.19 -6.05 24.96
N LYS A 71 -15.36 -4.80 25.44
CA LYS A 71 -14.49 -4.16 26.46
C LYS A 71 -13.01 -4.13 26.06
N GLU A 72 -12.74 -3.83 24.80
CA GLU A 72 -11.38 -3.66 24.27
C GLU A 72 -10.78 -2.32 24.67
N ASN A 73 -9.45 -2.29 24.71
CA ASN A 73 -8.68 -1.08 24.94
C ASN A 73 -8.19 -0.53 23.60
N LEU A 74 -8.40 0.77 23.39
CA LEU A 74 -7.83 1.49 22.26
C LEU A 74 -6.37 1.83 22.57
N LEU A 75 -5.46 1.50 21.65
CA LEU A 75 -4.02 1.61 21.88
C LEU A 75 -3.39 2.71 21.02
N ALA A 76 -3.80 2.80 19.75
CA ALA A 76 -3.31 3.81 18.83
C ALA A 76 -4.37 4.19 17.80
N VAL A 77 -4.27 5.42 17.30
CA VAL A 77 -5.13 5.97 16.25
C VAL A 77 -4.26 6.64 15.20
N GLN A 78 -4.60 6.42 13.93
CA GLN A 78 -4.00 7.06 12.78
C GLN A 78 -5.10 7.67 11.92
N ASP A 79 -5.11 9.01 11.86
CA ASP A 79 -6.05 9.74 11.02
C ASP A 79 -5.57 9.86 9.57
N GLY A 80 -6.51 10.17 8.67
CA GLY A 80 -6.22 10.43 7.25
C GLY A 80 -5.89 9.18 6.43
N ALA A 81 -6.34 8.01 6.87
CA ALA A 81 -6.13 6.76 6.16
C ALA A 81 -7.10 6.62 4.97
N THR A 82 -6.53 6.33 3.80
CA THR A 82 -7.27 6.05 2.58
C THR A 82 -7.11 4.59 2.21
N ARG A 83 -8.21 3.84 2.21
CA ARG A 83 -8.22 2.45 1.76
C ARG A 83 -8.03 2.40 0.24
N MET A 84 -7.02 1.65 -0.18
CA MET A 84 -6.68 1.42 -1.58
C MET A 84 -7.05 0.00 -1.97
N GLU A 85 -7.78 -0.16 -3.08
CA GLU A 85 -8.09 -1.47 -3.64
C GLU A 85 -7.74 -1.52 -5.13
N MET A 86 -7.20 -2.65 -5.56
CA MET A 86 -6.93 -2.87 -6.97
C MET A 86 -8.22 -3.31 -7.68
N LYS A 87 -8.88 -2.36 -8.34
CA LYS A 87 -10.15 -2.58 -9.04
C LYS A 87 -9.97 -2.50 -10.56
N SER A 88 -10.87 -3.17 -11.27
CA SER A 88 -11.01 -3.03 -12.71
C SER A 88 -11.45 -1.60 -13.03
N THR A 89 -10.71 -0.93 -13.91
CA THR A 89 -11.03 0.43 -14.40
C THR A 89 -12.17 0.46 -15.40
N GLY A 90 -12.64 -0.71 -15.88
CA GLY A 90 -13.59 -0.80 -16.98
C GLY A 90 -12.98 -0.48 -18.36
N ARG A 91 -11.68 -0.15 -18.44
CA ARG A 91 -10.98 0.03 -19.71
C ARG A 91 -10.44 -1.31 -20.21
N TYR A 92 -10.67 -1.60 -21.48
CA TYR A 92 -10.17 -2.80 -22.15
C TYR A 92 -8.92 -2.44 -22.96
N LYS A 93 -7.79 -3.12 -22.70
CA LYS A 93 -6.70 -3.15 -23.68
C LYS A 93 -7.01 -4.25 -24.69
N THR A 94 -7.18 -3.87 -25.94
CA THR A 94 -7.15 -4.79 -27.08
C THR A 94 -5.72 -4.81 -27.63
N GLY A 95 -5.09 -5.98 -27.60
CA GLY A 95 -3.76 -6.19 -28.14
C GLY A 95 -3.76 -7.46 -28.97
N GLY A 96 -3.45 -7.34 -30.25
CA GLY A 96 -3.31 -8.47 -31.16
C GLY A 96 -2.95 -8.04 -32.59
N THR A 97 -1.97 -8.70 -33.19
CA THR A 97 -1.74 -8.65 -34.63
C THR A 97 -2.71 -9.61 -35.29
N SER A 98 -3.72 -9.09 -35.99
CA SER A 98 -4.62 -9.90 -36.81
C SER A 98 -4.16 -9.84 -38.25
N VAL A 99 -3.85 -11.00 -38.82
CA VAL A 99 -3.53 -11.13 -40.25
C VAL A 99 -4.68 -11.86 -40.91
N SER A 100 -5.23 -11.26 -41.98
CA SER A 100 -6.29 -11.87 -42.77
C SER A 100 -5.69 -12.44 -44.04
N ILE A 101 -5.74 -13.76 -44.18
CA ILE A 101 -5.25 -14.46 -45.37
C ILE A 101 -6.47 -14.87 -46.22
N PRO A 102 -6.59 -14.38 -47.48
CA PRO A 102 -7.64 -14.84 -48.38
C PRO A 102 -7.37 -16.30 -48.80
N ILE A 103 -8.40 -17.15 -48.76
CA ILE A 103 -8.29 -18.54 -49.21
C ILE A 103 -8.86 -18.67 -50.63
N VAL A 104 -10.03 -18.07 -50.88
CA VAL A 104 -10.68 -17.98 -52.20
C VAL A 104 -11.44 -16.65 -52.34
N LYS A 105 -11.87 -16.27 -53.56
CA LYS A 105 -12.70 -15.06 -53.77
C LYS A 105 -13.96 -15.13 -52.90
N GLY A 106 -14.05 -14.25 -51.92
CA GLY A 106 -15.17 -14.16 -50.98
C GLY A 106 -14.96 -14.85 -49.63
N VAL A 107 -13.90 -15.65 -49.43
CA VAL A 107 -13.64 -16.35 -48.16
C VAL A 107 -12.24 -16.03 -47.64
N ARG A 108 -12.19 -15.49 -46.42
CA ARG A 108 -10.94 -15.09 -45.73
C ARG A 108 -10.81 -15.84 -44.41
N TYR A 109 -9.61 -16.33 -44.14
CA TYR A 109 -9.24 -16.88 -42.84
C TYR A 109 -8.52 -15.80 -42.02
N ARG A 110 -9.02 -15.57 -40.81
CA ARG A 110 -8.45 -14.58 -39.89
C ARG A 110 -7.71 -15.33 -38.80
N VAL A 111 -6.40 -15.11 -38.73
CA VAL A 111 -5.56 -15.60 -37.64
C VAL A 111 -5.06 -14.39 -36.86
N GLY A 112 -5.44 -14.34 -35.59
CA GLY A 112 -5.02 -13.28 -34.68
C GLY A 112 -5.17 -13.76 -33.24
N SER A 113 -4.10 -13.61 -32.47
CA SER A 113 -4.17 -13.71 -31.01
C SER A 113 -4.58 -12.34 -30.49
N GLY A 114 -5.85 -12.20 -30.13
CA GLY A 114 -6.38 -10.99 -29.49
C GLY A 114 -6.74 -11.31 -28.05
N SER A 115 -6.03 -10.74 -27.09
CA SER A 115 -6.45 -10.81 -25.68
C SER A 115 -7.13 -9.51 -25.31
N ILE A 116 -8.39 -9.58 -24.87
CA ILE A 116 -9.08 -8.48 -24.23
C ILE A 116 -8.84 -8.63 -22.74
N ARG A 117 -8.04 -7.72 -22.16
CA ARG A 117 -7.80 -7.71 -20.71
C ARG A 117 -8.28 -6.38 -20.14
N THR A 118 -9.07 -6.46 -19.10
CA THR A 118 -9.53 -5.28 -18.37
C THR A 118 -8.40 -4.75 -17.50
N GLU A 119 -8.09 -3.47 -17.64
CA GLU A 119 -7.01 -2.81 -16.91
C GLU A 119 -7.39 -2.67 -15.44
N LYS A 120 -6.52 -3.15 -14.56
CA LYS A 120 -6.66 -3.01 -13.10
C LYS A 120 -5.81 -1.84 -12.63
N SER A 121 -6.36 -0.97 -11.80
CA SER A 121 -5.62 0.14 -11.18
C SER A 121 -5.90 0.19 -9.68
N TRP A 122 -4.96 0.78 -8.94
CA TRP A 122 -5.21 1.18 -7.56
C TRP A 122 -6.24 2.30 -7.53
N GLN A 123 -7.30 2.12 -6.75
CA GLN A 123 -8.38 3.09 -6.58
C GLN A 123 -8.61 3.29 -5.09
N ALA A 124 -8.76 4.56 -4.70
CA ALA A 124 -9.20 4.91 -3.35
C ALA A 124 -10.66 4.51 -3.20
N THR A 125 -10.93 3.53 -2.33
CA THR A 125 -12.29 3.04 -2.09
C THR A 125 -12.92 3.72 -0.88
N ALA A 126 -12.17 4.12 0.15
CA ALA A 126 -12.74 4.79 1.31
C ALA A 126 -11.71 5.67 2.00
N ARG A 127 -12.14 6.78 2.60
CA ARG A 127 -11.31 7.62 3.46
C ARG A 127 -11.80 7.56 4.89
N GLY A 128 -10.89 7.65 5.84
CA GLY A 128 -11.20 7.44 7.24
C GLY A 128 -9.99 7.46 8.15
N ARG A 129 -10.07 6.68 9.21
CA ARG A 129 -9.02 6.50 10.22
C ARG A 129 -8.79 5.03 10.50
N LEU A 130 -7.55 4.73 10.88
CA LEU A 130 -7.14 3.42 11.38
C LEU A 130 -7.02 3.49 12.90
N MET A 131 -7.46 2.43 13.56
CA MET A 131 -7.42 2.29 15.00
C MET A 131 -6.88 0.91 15.33
N VAL A 132 -6.07 0.86 16.38
CA VAL A 132 -5.48 -0.38 16.89
C VAL A 132 -6.00 -0.63 18.28
N THR A 133 -6.62 -1.79 18.49
CA THR A 133 -7.04 -2.28 19.80
C THR A 133 -6.23 -3.49 20.22
N ASP A 134 -6.39 -3.88 21.48
CA ASP A 134 -5.83 -5.12 22.03
C ASP A 134 -6.30 -6.40 21.31
N LYS A 135 -7.40 -6.35 20.54
CA LYS A 135 -7.96 -7.53 19.85
C LYS A 135 -8.04 -7.40 18.33
N ALA A 136 -8.04 -6.19 17.78
CA ALA A 136 -8.23 -5.99 16.35
C ALA A 136 -7.59 -4.70 15.84
N VAL A 137 -7.31 -4.70 14.54
CA VAL A 137 -7.15 -3.49 13.75
C VAL A 137 -8.49 -3.11 13.16
N VAL A 138 -8.90 -1.85 13.35
CA VAL A 138 -10.19 -1.33 12.92
C VAL A 138 -9.95 -0.18 11.95
N PHE A 139 -10.57 -0.25 10.79
CA PHE A 139 -10.70 0.86 9.87
C PHE A 139 -12.12 1.43 9.97
N GLU A 140 -12.21 2.71 10.24
CA GLU A 140 -13.47 3.44 10.23
C GLU A 140 -13.42 4.45 9.10
N GLY A 141 -14.30 4.27 8.11
CA GLY A 141 -14.32 5.09 6.91
C GLY A 141 -15.71 5.54 6.55
N SER A 142 -15.78 6.61 5.75
CA SER A 142 -17.05 7.22 5.34
C SER A 142 -18.00 6.27 4.62
N GLU A 143 -17.45 5.34 3.84
CA GLU A 143 -18.23 4.40 3.03
C GLU A 143 -18.35 3.02 3.66
N LYS A 144 -17.33 2.61 4.43
CA LYS A 144 -17.26 1.27 4.99
C LYS A 144 -16.33 1.21 6.20
N ASN A 145 -16.82 0.52 7.23
CA ASN A 145 -16.03 0.12 8.38
C ASN A 145 -15.53 -1.31 8.18
N GLU A 146 -14.27 -1.57 8.53
CA GLU A 146 -13.69 -2.90 8.52
C GLU A 146 -13.02 -3.18 9.86
N ARG A 147 -13.13 -4.43 10.31
CA ARG A 147 -12.52 -4.90 11.54
C ARG A 147 -11.80 -6.20 11.24
N ILE A 148 -10.51 -6.25 11.58
CA ILE A 148 -9.63 -7.38 11.33
C ILE A 148 -9.03 -7.78 12.68
N THR A 149 -9.42 -8.93 13.21
CA THR A 149 -8.85 -9.41 14.47
C THR A 149 -7.41 -9.83 14.27
N TRP A 150 -6.58 -9.74 15.32
CA TRP A 150 -5.16 -10.15 15.23
C TRP A 150 -5.00 -11.61 14.76
N THR A 151 -5.92 -12.48 15.13
CA THR A 151 -5.97 -13.88 14.66
C THR A 151 -6.13 -14.01 13.14
N GLN A 152 -6.75 -13.04 12.47
CA GLN A 152 -6.92 -13.01 11.02
C GLN A 152 -5.75 -12.34 10.30
N VAL A 153 -4.87 -11.64 11.03
CA VAL A 153 -3.67 -11.03 10.48
C VAL A 153 -2.60 -12.12 10.33
N ALA A 154 -2.00 -12.17 9.15
CA ALA A 154 -0.85 -13.01 8.86
C ALA A 154 0.44 -12.21 8.99
N ASP A 155 0.44 -10.99 8.45
CA ASP A 155 1.60 -10.09 8.43
C ASP A 155 1.13 -8.65 8.23
N VAL A 156 1.96 -7.68 8.63
CA VAL A 156 1.73 -6.25 8.38
C VAL A 156 3.00 -5.62 7.86
N GLU A 157 2.92 -5.08 6.66
CA GLU A 157 3.99 -4.30 6.05
C GLU A 157 3.78 -2.82 6.34
N LEU A 158 4.78 -2.18 6.93
CA LEU A 158 4.81 -0.77 7.27
C LEU A 158 5.58 -0.01 6.18
N LEU A 159 4.90 0.90 5.47
CA LEU A 159 5.47 1.71 4.40
C LEU A 159 5.50 3.19 4.80
N ILE A 160 6.34 3.97 4.11
CA ILE A 160 6.47 5.41 4.32
C ILE A 160 5.17 6.15 3.98
N ASP A 161 4.39 5.60 3.05
CA ASP A 161 3.13 6.18 2.58
C ASP A 161 1.91 5.37 3.00
N GLY A 162 2.05 4.40 3.92
CA GLY A 162 0.91 3.61 4.36
C GLY A 162 1.21 2.28 5.03
N PHE A 163 0.19 1.44 5.06
CA PHE A 163 0.15 0.16 5.77
C PHE A 163 -0.48 -0.89 4.87
N THR A 164 0.12 -2.07 4.77
CA THR A 164 -0.50 -3.21 4.10
C THR A 164 -0.69 -4.35 5.10
N ILE A 165 -1.95 -4.69 5.37
CA ILE A 165 -2.32 -5.79 6.26
C ILE A 165 -2.61 -7.03 5.41
N SER A 166 -1.72 -8.01 5.51
CA SER A 166 -1.90 -9.32 4.91
C SER A 166 -2.79 -10.17 5.81
N LYS A 167 -3.95 -10.56 5.29
CA LYS A 167 -4.87 -11.43 6.00
C LYS A 167 -4.49 -12.89 5.77
N ARG A 168 -4.76 -13.76 6.75
CA ARG A 168 -4.62 -15.22 6.59
C ARG A 168 -5.54 -15.79 5.49
N SER A 169 -6.64 -15.10 5.20
CA SER A 169 -7.56 -15.44 4.12
C SER A 169 -8.09 -14.20 3.42
N GLY A 170 -8.19 -14.29 2.10
CA GLY A 170 -8.64 -13.22 1.22
C GLY A 170 -7.53 -12.25 0.81
N PRO A 171 -7.87 -11.22 0.04
CA PRO A 171 -6.91 -10.24 -0.44
C PRO A 171 -6.39 -9.35 0.70
N PRO A 172 -5.13 -8.87 0.60
CA PRO A 172 -4.57 -7.93 1.56
C PRO A 172 -5.34 -6.60 1.56
N ARG A 173 -5.22 -5.86 2.67
CA ARG A 173 -5.81 -4.54 2.83
C ARG A 173 -4.72 -3.49 2.87
N THR A 174 -4.69 -2.64 1.85
CA THR A 174 -3.73 -1.54 1.75
C THR A 174 -4.41 -0.23 2.14
N TYR A 175 -3.76 0.51 3.03
CA TYR A 175 -4.19 1.82 3.49
C TYR A 175 -3.07 2.81 3.24
N GLN A 176 -3.35 3.85 2.47
CA GLN A 176 -2.43 4.94 2.21
C GLN A 176 -2.62 6.06 3.23
N VAL A 177 -1.54 6.60 3.77
CA VAL A 177 -1.54 7.66 4.78
C VAL A 177 -0.52 8.71 4.36
N ALA A 178 -0.91 9.99 4.42
CA ALA A 178 -0.03 11.08 4.00
C ALA A 178 1.12 11.35 5.00
N SER A 179 0.84 11.13 6.29
CA SER A 179 1.81 11.29 7.38
C SER A 179 1.60 10.14 8.38
N PRO A 180 2.28 8.99 8.19
CA PRO A 180 2.15 7.88 9.12
C PRO A 180 2.82 8.23 10.46
N ASP A 181 2.13 7.94 11.56
CA ASP A 181 2.63 8.12 12.92
C ASP A 181 3.53 6.94 13.30
N PRO A 182 4.83 7.17 13.60
CA PRO A 182 5.74 6.13 14.06
C PRO A 182 5.25 5.42 15.34
N LYS A 183 4.51 6.12 16.22
CA LYS A 183 3.96 5.52 17.44
C LYS A 183 2.87 4.50 17.11
N PHE A 184 2.01 4.81 16.14
CA PHE A 184 1.00 3.89 15.66
C PHE A 184 1.65 2.62 15.09
N ALA A 185 2.66 2.79 14.23
CA ALA A 185 3.43 1.70 13.66
C ALA A 185 4.11 0.82 14.72
N ALA A 186 4.75 1.43 15.73
CA ALA A 186 5.38 0.71 16.83
C ALA A 186 4.37 -0.12 17.64
N VAL A 187 3.17 0.42 17.90
CA VAL A 187 2.09 -0.33 18.59
C VAL A 187 1.64 -1.53 17.76
N VAL A 188 1.52 -1.38 16.43
CA VAL A 188 1.17 -2.50 15.53
C VAL A 188 2.22 -3.60 15.59
N GLU A 189 3.52 -3.27 15.51
CA GLU A 189 4.58 -4.27 15.62
C GLU A 189 4.57 -5.00 16.96
N LEU A 190 4.41 -4.26 18.06
CA LEU A 190 4.35 -4.86 19.39
C LEU A 190 3.14 -5.80 19.51
N MET A 191 1.98 -5.42 18.96
CA MET A 191 0.80 -6.29 18.95
C MET A 191 0.99 -7.55 18.09
N LEU A 192 1.69 -7.46 16.96
CA LEU A 192 2.03 -8.63 16.15
C LEU A 192 2.97 -9.57 16.89
N SER A 193 4.02 -9.04 17.52
CA SER A 193 4.96 -9.85 18.31
C SER A 193 4.31 -10.56 19.50
N ARG A 194 3.23 -10.00 20.04
CA ARG A 194 2.47 -10.59 21.16
C ARG A 194 1.54 -11.73 20.71
N THR A 195 1.12 -11.73 19.45
CA THR A 195 0.08 -12.62 18.93
C THR A 195 0.61 -13.72 17.99
N ALA A 196 1.87 -13.60 17.57
CA ALA A 196 2.63 -14.64 16.87
C ALA A 196 3.01 -15.80 17.81
#